data_AF-A0A6P1R2Q7-F1
#
_entry.id   AF-A0A6P1R2Q7-F1
#
_cell.length_a   1.000
_cell.length_b   1.000
_cell.length_c   1.000
_cell.angle_alpha   90.00
_cell.angle_beta   90.00
_cell.angle_gamma   90.00
#
_symmetry.space_group_name_H-M   'P 1'
#
loop_
_entity.id
_entity.type
_entity.pdbx_description
1 polymer ?
#
loop_
_entity_poly.entity_id
_entity_poly.type
_entity_poly.pdbx_seq_one_letter_code
_entity_poly.pdbx_strand_id
1 'polypeptide(L)'
;MRFHDRPNAYRPQFGGSPFGRRFAGLLPWMFVVGVAAAIVLTFRHGAPVPHGADGRSQDTEIILQQSGNSASRQPVDVIRTIDGDTFLARVHQQGGRDLVVRVRLRGIDAPEMKASCQEELEKAEAATDALRNLLGQGGVTITNLGPDKYGRVLADVATKRTANVSAVLLAGGYARSYNGGHRDGWCARGWRFW
;
A
#
# COMPACT_ATOMS: atom_id res chain seq x y z
N MET A 1 -72.34 -25.03 -30.26
CA MET A 1 -72.13 -23.66 -30.76
C MET A 1 -70.94 -23.05 -30.02
N ARG A 2 -70.06 -22.38 -30.78
CA ARG A 2 -69.07 -21.33 -30.40
C ARG A 2 -69.57 -20.41 -29.26
N PHE A 3 -68.79 -19.72 -28.42
CA PHE A 3 -67.43 -19.15 -28.49
C PHE A 3 -67.04 -18.59 -27.08
N HIS A 4 -65.73 -18.54 -26.79
CA HIS A 4 -64.95 -17.47 -26.07
C HIS A 4 -65.36 -16.96 -24.66
N ASP A 5 -64.49 -16.56 -23.73
CA ASP A 5 -63.03 -16.35 -23.70
C ASP A 5 -62.49 -16.30 -22.24
N ARG A 6 -61.16 -16.38 -22.15
CA ARG A 6 -60.13 -16.38 -21.07
C ARG A 6 -60.13 -15.21 -20.03
N PRO A 7 -59.12 -15.05 -19.11
CA PRO A 7 -58.17 -15.99 -18.44
C PRO A 7 -57.85 -15.73 -16.93
N ASN A 8 -57.15 -16.72 -16.32
CA ASN A 8 -56.09 -16.70 -15.28
C ASN A 8 -56.03 -15.66 -14.14
N ALA A 9 -55.87 -16.20 -12.91
CA ALA A 9 -54.80 -15.79 -12.00
C ALA A 9 -54.25 -17.01 -11.23
N TYR A 10 -52.96 -17.29 -11.45
CA TYR A 10 -52.16 -18.35 -10.81
C TYR A 10 -51.57 -17.83 -9.48
N ARG A 11 -51.72 -18.61 -8.41
CA ARG A 11 -50.97 -18.48 -7.14
C ARG A 11 -50.39 -19.86 -6.81
N PRO A 12 -49.07 -20.05 -6.78
CA PRO A 12 -48.50 -21.24 -6.18
C PRO A 12 -48.29 -21.02 -4.67
N GLN A 13 -48.79 -21.98 -3.90
CA GLN A 13 -48.57 -22.14 -2.47
C GLN A 13 -47.15 -22.70 -2.24
N PHE A 14 -46.38 -22.10 -1.34
CA PHE A 14 -45.16 -22.72 -0.80
C PHE A 14 -45.58 -23.69 0.31
N GLY A 15 -45.61 -24.98 -0.05
CA GLY A 15 -45.86 -26.09 0.87
C GLY A 15 -44.57 -26.54 1.55
N GLY A 16 -44.71 -26.84 2.85
CA GLY A 16 -43.64 -27.12 3.79
C GLY A 16 -42.70 -28.28 3.43
N SER A 17 -41.54 -28.18 4.05
CA SER A 17 -40.52 -29.19 4.22
C SER A 17 -41.06 -30.51 4.79
N PRO A 18 -40.70 -31.63 4.18
CA PRO A 18 -40.56 -32.89 4.88
C PRO A 18 -39.09 -33.33 4.78
N PHE A 19 -38.46 -33.71 5.88
CA PHE A 19 -37.60 -34.89 5.97
C PHE A 19 -36.84 -34.83 7.29
N GLY A 20 -37.28 -35.73 8.17
CA GLY A 20 -36.73 -35.90 9.50
C GLY A 20 -35.35 -36.54 9.49
N ARG A 21 -34.66 -36.25 10.59
CA ARG A 21 -33.55 -36.98 11.22
C ARG A 21 -33.58 -38.47 10.88
N ARG A 22 -32.46 -39.05 10.38
CA ARG A 22 -31.57 -40.14 10.90
C ARG A 22 -30.38 -40.33 9.90
N PHE A 23 -29.26 -40.94 10.34
CA PHE A 23 -27.93 -41.12 9.68
C PHE A 23 -26.97 -39.92 9.90
N ALA A 24 -26.12 -39.84 10.94
CA ALA A 24 -25.13 -40.75 11.50
C ALA A 24 -23.96 -41.10 10.55
N GLY A 25 -22.83 -40.39 10.69
CA GLY A 25 -21.54 -41.07 10.89
C GLY A 25 -20.39 -40.91 9.89
N LEU A 26 -20.59 -40.44 8.65
CA LEU A 26 -19.51 -40.54 7.62
C LEU A 26 -19.38 -39.34 6.66
N LEU A 27 -19.91 -38.17 7.01
CA LEU A 27 -19.87 -36.97 6.16
C LEU A 27 -18.75 -35.93 6.43
N PRO A 28 -17.95 -35.93 7.53
CA PRO A 28 -16.95 -34.87 7.71
C PRO A 28 -15.65 -35.09 6.92
N TRP A 29 -15.27 -36.35 6.62
CA TRP A 29 -13.99 -36.64 5.93
C TRP A 29 -14.04 -36.37 4.43
N MET A 30 -15.17 -36.59 3.77
CA MET A 30 -15.34 -36.29 2.34
C MET A 30 -15.20 -34.79 2.04
N PHE A 31 -15.57 -33.93 3.00
CA PHE A 31 -15.37 -32.48 2.89
C PHE A 31 -13.88 -32.11 2.97
N VAL A 32 -13.12 -32.74 3.87
CA VAL A 32 -11.67 -32.50 4.02
C VAL A 32 -10.89 -33.01 2.80
N VAL A 33 -11.23 -34.19 2.27
CA VAL A 33 -10.60 -34.76 1.07
C VAL A 33 -10.93 -33.92 -0.18
N GLY A 34 -12.17 -33.43 -0.29
CA GLY A 34 -12.56 -32.51 -1.38
C GLY A 34 -11.80 -31.18 -1.36
N VAL A 35 -11.61 -30.58 -0.19
CA VAL A 35 -10.82 -29.34 -0.02
C VAL A 35 -9.34 -29.59 -0.32
N ALA A 36 -8.76 -30.70 0.13
CA ALA A 36 -7.36 -31.04 -0.14
C ALA A 36 -7.10 -31.28 -1.64
N ALA A 37 -8.00 -31.98 -2.33
CA ALA A 37 -7.90 -32.20 -3.78
C ALA A 37 -8.03 -30.88 -4.58
N ALA A 38 -8.89 -29.96 -4.16
CA ALA A 38 -9.03 -28.64 -4.78
C ALA A 38 -7.74 -27.81 -4.66
N ILE A 39 -7.08 -27.83 -3.50
CA ILE A 39 -5.79 -27.14 -3.25
C ILE A 39 -4.69 -27.73 -4.14
N VAL A 40 -4.59 -29.06 -4.25
CA VAL A 40 -3.57 -29.72 -5.09
C VAL A 40 -3.81 -29.45 -6.58
N LEU A 41 -5.06 -29.38 -7.03
CA LEU A 41 -5.42 -29.00 -8.41
C LEU A 41 -5.08 -27.54 -8.73
N THR A 42 -5.14 -26.63 -7.75
CA THR A 42 -4.70 -25.23 -7.93
C THR A 42 -3.17 -25.09 -8.00
N PHE A 43 -2.41 -26.02 -7.42
CA PHE A 43 -0.95 -26.03 -7.50
C PHE A 43 -0.40 -26.63 -8.80
N ARG A 44 -1.17 -27.45 -9.52
CA ARG A 44 -0.70 -28.12 -10.77
C ARG A 44 -1.05 -27.34 -12.05
N HIS A 45 -2.07 -26.50 -12.00
CA HIS A 45 -2.40 -25.55 -13.05
C HIS A 45 -2.23 -24.14 -12.49
N GLY A 46 -1.10 -23.50 -12.85
CA GLY A 46 -0.73 -22.16 -12.40
C GLY A 46 -1.70 -21.08 -12.86
N ALA A 47 -2.89 -21.06 -12.27
CA ALA A 47 -3.79 -19.92 -12.31
C ALA A 47 -3.39 -18.99 -11.15
N PRO A 48 -2.92 -17.76 -11.44
CA PRO A 48 -2.58 -16.82 -10.38
C PRO A 48 -3.87 -16.43 -9.65
N VAL A 49 -3.85 -16.55 -8.33
CA VAL A 49 -4.86 -15.96 -7.46
C VAL A 49 -4.79 -14.44 -7.65
N PRO A 50 -5.89 -13.75 -8.00
CA PRO A 50 -5.87 -12.30 -8.13
C PRO A 50 -5.79 -11.67 -6.74
N HIS A 51 -4.58 -11.51 -6.21
CA HIS A 51 -4.34 -10.59 -5.11
C HIS A 51 -4.43 -9.17 -5.68
N GLY A 52 -5.20 -8.28 -5.04
CA GLY A 52 -5.43 -6.88 -5.43
C GLY A 52 -4.19 -5.96 -5.37
N ALA A 53 -3.01 -6.47 -5.71
CA ALA A 53 -1.75 -5.75 -5.80
C ALA A 53 -1.51 -5.12 -7.20
N ASP A 54 -2.29 -5.50 -8.22
CA ASP A 54 -2.07 -5.06 -9.61
C ASP A 54 -2.25 -3.55 -9.81
N GLY A 55 -3.23 -2.92 -9.15
CA GLY A 55 -3.49 -1.50 -9.31
C GLY A 55 -2.31 -0.64 -8.89
N ARG A 56 -1.71 -0.94 -7.73
CA ARG A 56 -0.60 -0.13 -7.18
C ARG A 56 0.66 -0.20 -8.03
N SER A 57 0.96 -1.37 -8.59
CA SER A 57 2.12 -1.56 -9.47
C SER A 57 1.91 -0.80 -10.79
N GLN A 58 0.73 -0.89 -11.39
CA GLN A 58 0.38 -0.13 -12.61
C GLN A 58 0.45 1.38 -12.36
N ASP A 59 -0.09 1.86 -11.25
CA ASP A 59 -0.07 3.27 -10.85
C ASP A 59 1.37 3.81 -10.75
N THR A 60 2.24 3.05 -10.08
CA THR A 60 3.66 3.39 -9.92
C THR A 60 4.36 3.46 -11.28
N GLU A 61 4.05 2.49 -12.16
CA GLU A 61 4.61 2.40 -13.50
C GLU A 61 4.16 3.57 -14.40
N ILE A 62 2.91 4.01 -14.32
CA ILE A 62 2.43 5.16 -15.12
C ILE A 62 3.16 6.44 -14.72
N ILE A 63 3.38 6.69 -13.41
CA ILE A 63 4.18 7.84 -12.95
C ILE A 63 5.62 7.73 -13.45
N LEU A 64 6.23 6.54 -13.36
CA LEU A 64 7.60 6.33 -13.80
C LEU A 64 7.75 6.53 -15.32
N GLN A 65 6.81 6.02 -16.12
CA GLN A 65 6.82 6.18 -17.58
C GLN A 65 6.63 7.65 -17.99
N GLN A 66 5.71 8.39 -17.35
CA GLN A 66 5.57 9.84 -17.59
C GLN A 66 6.79 10.64 -17.11
N SER A 67 7.51 10.15 -16.10
CA SER A 67 8.74 10.76 -15.58
C SER A 67 10.00 10.40 -16.37
N GLY A 68 9.91 9.50 -17.36
CA GLY A 68 11.03 9.12 -18.24
C GLY A 68 11.66 10.29 -19.00
N ASN A 69 11.02 11.45 -18.99
CA ASN A 69 11.67 12.75 -19.16
C ASN A 69 12.13 13.28 -17.79
N SER A 70 13.32 12.86 -17.35
CA SER A 70 13.89 12.92 -15.99
C SER A 70 14.07 14.31 -15.33
N ALA A 71 13.34 15.33 -15.75
CA ALA A 71 13.39 16.69 -15.20
C ALA A 71 12.01 17.31 -14.89
N SER A 72 10.90 16.60 -15.12
CA SER A 72 9.57 17.13 -14.87
C SER A 72 9.28 17.22 -13.37
N ARG A 73 9.28 18.45 -12.84
CA ARG A 73 8.74 18.79 -11.53
C ARG A 73 7.24 18.49 -11.53
N GLN A 74 6.82 17.53 -10.72
CA GLN A 74 5.42 17.16 -10.61
C GLN A 74 4.86 17.70 -9.27
N PRO A 75 3.89 18.62 -9.30
CA PRO A 75 3.22 19.05 -8.07
C PRO A 75 2.39 17.89 -7.52
N VAL A 76 2.40 17.73 -6.20
CA VAL A 76 1.67 16.67 -5.51
C VAL A 76 0.98 17.20 -4.27
N ASP A 77 -0.14 16.58 -3.93
CA ASP A 77 -0.82 16.81 -2.67
C ASP A 77 -0.44 15.74 -1.65
N VAL A 78 0.04 16.17 -0.49
CA VAL A 78 0.40 15.25 0.58
C VAL A 78 -0.86 14.81 1.30
N ILE A 79 -1.15 13.51 1.26
CA ILE A 79 -2.30 12.93 1.98
C ILE A 79 -1.92 12.70 3.44
N ARG A 80 -0.79 12.04 3.69
CA ARG A 80 -0.30 11.76 5.05
C ARG A 80 1.18 11.40 5.05
N THR A 81 1.85 11.70 6.15
CA THR A 81 3.20 11.20 6.44
C THR A 81 3.09 9.80 7.05
N ILE A 82 3.94 8.86 6.64
CA ILE A 82 3.96 7.49 7.16
C ILE A 82 5.09 7.37 8.18
N ASP A 83 6.31 7.68 7.75
CA ASP A 83 7.55 7.60 8.53
C ASP A 83 8.43 8.82 8.19
N GLY A 84 9.56 9.02 8.89
CA GLY A 84 10.45 10.18 8.70
C GLY A 84 11.10 10.31 7.32
N ASP A 85 10.95 9.32 6.42
CA ASP A 85 11.43 9.38 5.04
C ASP A 85 10.37 9.01 3.99
N THR A 86 9.15 8.64 4.41
CA THR A 86 8.12 8.09 3.53
C THR A 86 6.76 8.77 3.77
N PHE A 87 6.14 9.25 2.70
CA PHE A 87 4.80 9.85 2.74
C PHE A 87 3.92 9.36 1.60
N LEU A 88 2.61 9.56 1.75
CA LEU A 88 1.60 9.25 0.75
C LEU A 88 1.25 10.54 0.00
N ALA A 89 1.44 10.51 -1.31
CA ALA A 89 1.21 11.63 -2.20
C ALA A 89 0.09 11.30 -3.19
N ARG A 90 -0.76 12.29 -3.47
CA ARG A 90 -1.69 12.29 -4.58
C ARG A 90 -1.06 13.05 -5.74
N VAL A 91 -0.96 12.40 -6.89
CA VAL A 91 -0.49 12.99 -8.13
C VAL A 91 -1.67 13.14 -9.06
N HIS A 92 -1.95 14.36 -9.49
CA HIS A 92 -2.97 14.63 -10.49
C HIS A 92 -2.41 14.40 -11.89
N GLN A 93 -2.91 13.39 -12.60
CA GLN A 93 -2.50 13.14 -13.97
C GLN A 93 -3.34 13.94 -14.98
N GLN A 94 -2.69 14.36 -16.07
CA GLN A 94 -3.39 14.93 -17.22
C GLN A 94 -4.26 13.84 -17.85
N GLY A 95 -5.56 13.90 -17.58
CA GLY A 95 -6.51 12.83 -17.86
C GLY A 95 -7.55 12.63 -16.76
N GLY A 96 -7.47 13.37 -15.65
CA GLY A 96 -8.48 13.37 -14.58
C GLY A 96 -8.41 12.15 -13.67
N ARG A 97 -7.32 11.38 -13.73
CA ARG A 97 -7.07 10.26 -12.82
C ARG A 97 -6.17 10.76 -11.69
N ASP A 98 -6.68 10.64 -10.47
CA ASP A 98 -5.91 10.89 -9.25
C ASP A 98 -5.16 9.62 -8.87
N LEU A 99 -3.84 9.72 -8.75
CA LEU A 99 -3.00 8.60 -8.40
C LEU A 99 -2.45 8.73 -7.00
N VAL A 100 -2.57 7.68 -6.20
CA VAL A 100 -2.09 7.69 -4.81
C VAL A 100 -0.86 6.80 -4.69
N VAL A 101 0.31 7.42 -4.51
CA VAL A 101 1.59 6.70 -4.43
C VAL A 101 2.32 6.94 -3.12
N ARG A 102 3.15 5.96 -2.75
CA ARG A 102 4.07 6.08 -1.62
C ARG A 102 5.39 6.62 -2.16
N VAL A 103 5.77 7.79 -1.70
CA VAL A 103 7.02 8.44 -2.08
C VAL A 103 7.99 8.29 -0.92
N ARG A 104 9.18 7.76 -1.21
CA ARG A 104 10.32 7.71 -0.29
C ARG A 104 11.34 8.75 -0.70
N LEU A 105 11.81 9.52 0.27
CA LEU A 105 12.85 10.52 0.09
C LEU A 105 14.17 9.85 -0.30
N ARG A 106 14.77 10.34 -1.39
CA ARG A 106 16.05 9.83 -1.88
C ARG A 106 17.21 10.28 -0.97
N GLY A 107 18.19 9.40 -0.83
CA GLY A 107 19.48 9.69 -0.17
C GLY A 107 19.43 9.71 1.36
N ILE A 108 18.27 9.40 1.96
CA ILE A 108 18.10 9.40 3.41
C ILE A 108 17.51 8.09 3.91
N ASP A 109 17.80 7.80 5.17
CA ASP A 109 17.16 6.76 5.96
C ASP A 109 16.72 7.38 7.28
N ALA A 110 15.43 7.25 7.58
CA ALA A 110 14.85 7.71 8.83
C ALA A 110 14.54 6.52 9.75
N PRO A 111 14.47 6.73 11.08
CA PRO A 111 13.99 5.72 12.00
C PRO A 111 12.53 5.37 11.69
N GLU A 112 12.23 4.07 11.76
CA GLU A 112 10.91 3.53 11.46
C GLU A 112 10.02 3.61 12.71
N MET A 113 8.72 3.93 12.54
CA MET A 113 7.77 4.01 13.67
C MET A 113 7.58 2.66 14.40
N LYS A 114 7.92 1.55 13.74
CA LYS A 114 7.94 0.20 14.34
C LYS A 114 9.28 -0.08 15.02
N ALA A 115 9.63 0.80 15.95
CA ALA A 115 10.89 0.77 16.68
C ALA A 115 10.99 -0.46 17.60
N SER A 116 12.22 -0.98 17.75
CA SER A 116 12.50 -2.04 18.74
C SER A 116 12.88 -1.50 20.11
N CYS A 117 13.23 -0.22 20.19
CA CYS A 117 13.62 0.46 21.43
C CYS A 117 12.97 1.84 21.54
N GLN A 118 12.84 2.35 22.77
CA GLN A 118 12.20 3.64 23.05
C GLN A 118 12.94 4.81 22.37
N GLU A 119 14.27 4.79 22.36
CA GLU A 119 15.07 5.84 21.71
C GLU A 119 14.85 5.91 20.19
N GLU A 120 14.64 4.76 19.54
CA GLU A 120 14.33 4.72 18.11
C GLU A 120 12.92 5.26 17.84
N LEU A 121 11.96 4.94 18.72
CA LEU A 121 10.60 5.48 18.62
C LEU A 121 10.60 7.01 18.76
N GLU A 122 11.29 7.55 19.76
CA GLU A 122 11.39 9.00 19.97
C GLU A 122 12.02 9.71 18.76
N LYS A 123 13.07 9.11 18.18
CA LYS A 123 13.67 9.64 16.94
C LYS A 123 12.72 9.50 15.75
N ALA A 124 11.96 8.41 15.64
CA ALA A 124 11.00 8.19 14.57
C ALA A 124 9.86 9.22 14.62
N GLU A 125 9.36 9.51 15.83
CA GLU A 125 8.36 10.55 16.07
C GLU A 125 8.90 11.93 15.71
N ALA A 126 10.09 12.28 16.21
CA ALA A 126 10.74 13.55 15.89
C ALA A 126 10.98 13.73 14.37
N ALA A 127 11.43 12.67 13.68
CA ALA A 127 11.64 12.70 12.24
C ALA A 127 10.33 12.82 11.45
N THR A 128 9.29 12.11 11.89
CA THR A 128 7.95 12.17 11.28
C THR A 128 7.33 13.56 11.45
N ASP A 129 7.48 14.16 12.62
CA ASP A 129 6.98 15.50 12.90
C ASP A 129 7.76 16.57 12.11
N ALA A 130 9.08 16.45 12.02
CA ALA A 130 9.89 17.32 11.18
C ALA A 130 9.46 17.23 9.71
N LEU A 131 9.26 16.02 9.18
CA LEU A 131 8.79 15.83 7.82
C LEU A 131 7.38 16.42 7.63
N ARG A 132 6.46 16.17 8.57
CA ARG A 132 5.10 16.74 8.53
C ARG A 132 5.13 18.27 8.50
N ASN A 133 5.99 18.90 9.31
CA ASN A 133 6.15 20.35 9.34
C ASN A 133 6.71 20.92 8.03
N LEU A 134 7.65 20.21 7.40
CA LEU A 134 8.20 20.60 6.10
C LEU A 134 7.13 20.48 5.01
N LEU A 135 6.43 19.34 4.93
CA LEU A 135 5.37 19.11 3.95
C LEU A 135 4.16 20.04 4.15
N GLY A 136 3.88 20.43 5.40
CA GLY A 136 2.84 21.40 5.76
C GLY A 136 3.08 22.83 5.24
N GLN A 137 4.28 23.14 4.74
CA GLN A 137 4.57 24.41 4.05
C GLN A 137 3.82 24.53 2.71
N GLY A 138 3.29 23.42 2.19
CA GLY A 138 2.55 23.37 0.94
C GLY A 138 3.42 23.52 -0.31
N GLY A 139 2.79 23.37 -1.48
CA GLY A 139 3.46 23.41 -2.77
C GLY A 139 4.51 22.30 -2.91
N VAL A 140 4.17 21.08 -2.48
CA VAL A 140 5.08 19.95 -2.53
C VAL A 140 5.27 19.52 -3.98
N THR A 141 6.53 19.43 -4.39
CA THR A 141 6.92 19.07 -5.74
C THR A 141 7.90 17.92 -5.67
N ILE A 142 7.64 16.88 -6.46
CA ILE A 142 8.53 15.72 -6.59
C ILE A 142 9.32 15.79 -7.90
N THR A 143 10.56 15.33 -7.86
CA THR A 143 11.50 15.29 -8.99
C THR A 143 12.31 14.00 -8.97
N ASN A 144 12.94 13.67 -10.11
CA ASN A 144 13.86 12.53 -10.21
C ASN A 144 13.25 11.22 -9.70
N LEU A 145 12.11 10.86 -10.30
CA LEU A 145 11.32 9.69 -9.93
C LEU A 145 12.04 8.42 -10.35
N GLY A 146 12.21 7.49 -9.42
CA GLY A 146 12.81 6.19 -9.68
C GLY A 146 12.03 5.06 -9.02
N PRO A 147 12.04 3.85 -9.60
CA PRO A 147 11.41 2.70 -8.99
C PRO A 147 12.12 2.31 -7.69
N ASP A 148 11.35 2.03 -6.64
CA ASP A 148 11.84 1.32 -5.46
C ASP A 148 11.51 -0.17 -5.56
N LYS A 149 12.38 -1.00 -5.00
CA LYS A 149 12.25 -2.48 -5.01
C LYS A 149 11.00 -3.01 -4.29
N TYR A 150 10.29 -2.16 -3.54
CA TYR A 150 9.07 -2.50 -2.81
C TYR A 150 7.81 -1.84 -3.39
N GLY A 151 7.84 -1.39 -4.64
CA GLY A 151 6.69 -0.72 -5.27
C GLY A 151 6.41 0.67 -4.69
N ARG A 152 7.45 1.34 -4.18
CA ARG A 152 7.42 2.76 -3.82
C ARG A 152 8.10 3.57 -4.93
N VAL A 153 7.92 4.87 -4.91
CA VAL A 153 8.65 5.79 -5.78
C VAL A 153 9.76 6.47 -4.96
N LEU A 154 11.00 6.36 -5.41
CA LEU A 154 12.11 7.17 -4.90
C LEU A 154 12.10 8.52 -5.59
N ALA A 155 12.07 9.61 -4.83
CA ALA A 155 12.02 10.95 -5.39
C ALA A 155 12.81 11.96 -4.55
N ASP A 156 13.26 13.02 -5.23
CA ASP A 156 13.74 14.24 -4.59
C ASP A 156 12.54 15.18 -4.40
N VAL A 157 12.35 15.66 -3.17
CA VAL A 157 11.15 16.41 -2.78
C VAL A 157 11.53 17.82 -2.35
N ALA A 158 10.79 18.78 -2.90
CA ALA A 158 10.86 20.19 -2.58
C ALA A 158 9.49 20.68 -2.10
N THR A 159 9.47 21.76 -1.33
CA THR A 159 8.26 22.48 -0.91
C THR A 159 8.35 23.91 -1.42
N LYS A 160 7.30 24.71 -1.21
CA LYS A 160 7.30 26.12 -1.60
C LYS A 160 8.43 26.94 -0.94
N ARG A 161 8.85 26.57 0.28
CA ARG A 161 9.87 27.29 1.05
C ARG A 161 11.21 26.54 1.14
N THR A 162 11.20 25.23 0.91
CA THR A 162 12.36 24.37 1.10
C THR A 162 12.75 23.71 -0.22
N ALA A 163 13.93 24.04 -0.74
CA ALA A 163 14.40 23.50 -2.02
C ALA A 163 14.65 21.98 -1.99
N ASN A 164 15.08 21.44 -0.85
CA ASN A 164 15.32 20.01 -0.68
C ASN A 164 14.96 19.57 0.76
N VAL A 165 13.88 18.80 0.89
CA VAL A 165 13.39 18.29 2.18
C VAL A 165 14.38 17.32 2.82
N SER A 166 14.97 16.43 2.01
CA SER A 166 15.98 15.47 2.47
C SER A 166 17.17 16.15 3.12
N ALA A 167 17.68 17.23 2.51
CA ALA A 167 18.81 17.99 3.05
C ALA A 167 18.49 18.65 4.41
N VAL A 168 17.27 19.16 4.60
CA VAL A 168 16.85 19.75 5.87
C VAL A 168 16.70 18.68 6.96
N LEU A 169 16.17 17.51 6.63
CA LEU A 169 16.07 16.39 7.59
C LEU A 169 17.46 15.89 8.03
N LEU A 170 18.41 15.83 7.10
CA LEU A 170 19.81 15.49 7.40
C LEU A 170 20.46 16.57 8.28
N ALA A 171 20.30 17.85 7.94
CA ALA A 171 20.86 18.95 8.71
C ALA A 171 20.26 19.05 10.11
N GLY A 172 18.99 18.70 10.28
CA GLY A 172 18.31 18.65 11.57
C GLY A 172 18.60 17.40 12.41
N GLY A 173 19.38 16.43 11.89
CA GLY A 173 19.70 15.19 12.59
C GLY A 173 18.54 14.20 12.71
N TYR A 174 17.47 14.40 11.94
CA TYR A 174 16.28 13.54 11.93
C TYR A 174 16.48 12.27 11.09
N ALA A 175 17.41 12.30 10.15
CA ALA A 175 17.71 11.20 9.25
C ALA A 175 19.23 11.03 9.08
N ARG A 176 19.65 9.84 8.63
CA ARG A 176 21.03 9.53 8.24
C ARG A 176 21.14 9.52 6.71
N SER A 177 22.30 9.91 6.20
CA SER A 177 22.59 9.77 4.78
C SER A 177 22.66 8.28 4.43
N TYR A 178 21.96 7.88 3.36
CA TYR A 178 21.89 6.48 2.94
C TYR A 178 22.00 6.36 1.43
N ASN A 179 23.13 5.79 0.99
CA ASN A 179 23.44 5.56 -0.42
C ASN A 179 23.39 4.06 -0.79
N GLY A 180 22.73 3.23 0.04
CA GLY A 180 22.73 1.78 -0.09
C GLY A 180 23.71 1.10 0.86
N GLY A 181 23.47 -0.18 1.14
CA GLY A 181 24.29 -1.00 2.03
C GLY A 181 23.61 -1.39 3.33
N HIS A 182 24.40 -1.71 4.35
CA HIS A 182 23.90 -2.07 5.67
C HIS A 182 23.41 -0.83 6.42
N ARG A 183 22.31 -0.96 7.15
CA ARG A 183 21.75 0.12 7.98
C ARG A 183 22.15 -0.13 9.42
N ASP A 184 22.77 0.85 10.04
CA ASP A 184 22.98 0.84 11.48
C ASP A 184 21.64 1.06 12.18
N GLY A 185 21.39 0.28 13.24
CA GLY A 185 20.23 0.48 14.10
C GLY A 185 20.19 1.89 14.70
N TRP A 186 18.99 2.33 15.07
CA TRP A 186 18.75 3.62 15.69
C TRP A 186 18.81 3.60 17.21
N CYS A 187 18.74 2.41 17.80
CA CYS A 187 18.97 2.16 19.21
C CYS A 187 20.44 2.45 19.56
N ALA A 188 20.69 3.17 20.65
CA ALA A 188 22.02 3.16 21.23
C ALA A 188 22.40 1.70 21.52
N ARG A 189 23.59 1.29 21.09
CA ARG A 189 24.20 0.07 21.60
C ARG A 189 24.38 0.31 23.10
N GLY A 190 23.41 -0.14 23.90
CA GLY A 190 23.56 -0.24 25.34
C GLY A 190 24.86 -0.98 25.58
N TRP A 191 25.82 -0.30 26.21
CA TRP A 191 27.11 -0.87 26.50
C TRP A 191 26.86 -2.13 27.32
N ARG A 192 27.14 -3.31 26.74
CA ARG A 192 27.35 -4.53 27.51
C ARG A 192 28.60 -4.28 28.33
N PHE A 193 28.43 -3.76 29.54
CA PHE A 193 29.44 -3.92 30.57
C PHE A 193 29.50 -5.42 30.91
N TRP A 194 30.75 -5.87 31.07
CA TRP A 194 31.23 -7.24 31.11
C TRP A 194 30.53 -8.14 32.12
#